data_AF-C2JZ47-F1
#
_entry.id   AF-C2JZ47-F1
#
_cell.length_a   1.000
_cell.length_b   1.000
_cell.length_c   1.000
_cell.angle_alpha   90.00
_cell.angle_beta   90.00
_cell.angle_gamma   90.00
#
_symmetry.space_group_name_H-M   'P 1'
#
loop_
_entity.id
_entity.type
_entity.pdbx_description
1 polymer ?
#
loop_
_entity_poly.entity_id
_entity_poly.type
_entity_poly.pdbx_seq_one_letter_code
_entity_poly.pdbx_strand_id
1 'polypeptide(L)'
;ASTATSAYASAASSSASEAGSYAHQAGSSASEATGHASSATSQASAASSAASRYPSDSGVQSDVSIASSAASTASSAASAAQSEASTASSAASHASEQASIASSEDVVSSSAASVASSAASAASSAAKAGNSSAAGIYSHAASAAASSAKSAESQASSAASAAASDDSVASSAASAALSDDAKASSAADVASSATTAAISSATSLADQSAAGSTAGSHILPSTGGETTGSMPSGQTPTQTKPTQTKPTQTKPTQAGQTIQIGSLPQTDHAGRHMLPQTGDDAESGTSVLGLLIVSLMGLFGLAGTRHQKENKPSK
;
A
#
# COMPACT_ATOMS: atom_id res chain seq x y z
N ALA A 1 -19.49 8.27 -30.73
CA ALA A 1 -19.74 8.43 -29.30
C ALA A 1 -19.26 7.20 -28.54
N SER A 2 -19.77 6.00 -28.82
CA SER A 2 -19.48 4.79 -28.03
C SER A 2 -18.01 4.35 -27.92
N THR A 3 -17.15 4.64 -28.90
CA THR A 3 -15.73 4.21 -28.84
C THR A 3 -14.84 5.10 -27.96
N ALA A 4 -15.17 6.39 -27.83
CA ALA A 4 -14.36 7.34 -27.07
C ALA A 4 -14.56 7.14 -25.56
N THR A 5 -15.82 7.01 -25.12
CA THR A 5 -16.15 6.83 -23.70
C THR A 5 -15.61 5.50 -23.16
N SER A 6 -15.66 4.41 -23.93
CA SER A 6 -15.09 3.12 -23.54
C SER A 6 -13.58 3.18 -23.36
N ALA A 7 -12.89 4.02 -24.13
CA ALA A 7 -11.45 4.23 -23.99
C ALA A 7 -11.13 4.98 -22.69
N TYR A 8 -11.93 6.00 -22.32
CA TYR A 8 -11.77 6.69 -21.04
C TYR A 8 -12.04 5.78 -19.84
N ALA A 9 -13.09 4.97 -19.88
CA ALA A 9 -13.36 3.98 -18.83
C ALA A 9 -12.20 2.98 -18.68
N SER A 10 -11.66 2.50 -19.79
CA SER A 10 -10.51 1.59 -19.79
C SER A 10 -9.24 2.26 -19.24
N ALA A 11 -8.98 3.51 -19.62
CA ALA A 11 -7.83 4.28 -19.12
C ALA A 11 -7.93 4.55 -17.62
N ALA A 12 -9.13 4.91 -17.13
CA ALA A 12 -9.38 5.09 -15.71
C ALA A 12 -9.17 3.81 -14.92
N SER A 13 -9.70 2.67 -15.41
CA SER A 13 -9.50 1.36 -14.78
C SER A 13 -8.04 0.91 -14.77
N SER A 14 -7.29 1.21 -15.83
CA SER A 14 -5.84 0.94 -15.88
C SER A 14 -5.12 1.75 -14.82
N SER A 15 -5.41 3.07 -14.73
CA SER A 15 -4.80 3.97 -13.74
C SER A 15 -5.12 3.52 -12.31
N ALA A 16 -6.36 3.10 -12.03
CA ALA A 16 -6.74 2.56 -10.74
C ALA A 16 -5.98 1.26 -10.36
N SER A 17 -5.70 0.42 -11.35
CA SER A 17 -4.95 -0.84 -11.15
C SER A 17 -3.47 -0.58 -10.84
N GLU A 18 -2.86 0.37 -11.56
CA GLU A 18 -1.48 0.81 -11.30
C GLU A 18 -1.39 1.48 -9.92
N ALA A 19 -2.31 2.40 -9.60
CA ALA A 19 -2.41 3.05 -8.29
C ALA A 19 -2.52 2.03 -7.15
N GLY A 20 -3.34 0.98 -7.33
CA GLY A 20 -3.44 -0.13 -6.38
C GLY A 20 -2.11 -0.87 -6.19
N SER A 21 -1.38 -1.11 -7.27
CA SER A 21 -0.04 -1.73 -7.21
C SER A 21 0.96 -0.86 -6.45
N TYR A 22 0.95 0.46 -6.68
CA TYR A 22 1.78 1.40 -5.92
C TYR A 22 1.40 1.46 -4.44
N ALA A 23 0.11 1.44 -4.10
CA ALA A 23 -0.34 1.36 -2.72
C ALA A 23 0.17 0.09 -2.02
N HIS A 24 0.13 -1.07 -2.70
CA HIS A 24 0.70 -2.31 -2.17
C HIS A 24 2.21 -2.23 -1.97
N GLN A 25 2.93 -1.60 -2.90
CA GLN A 25 4.37 -1.38 -2.78
C GLN A 25 4.68 -0.48 -1.57
N ALA A 26 3.99 0.65 -1.44
CA ALA A 26 4.14 1.58 -0.32
C ALA A 26 3.88 0.88 1.03
N GLY A 27 2.81 0.07 1.13
CA GLY A 27 2.50 -0.71 2.32
C GLY A 27 3.55 -1.77 2.65
N SER A 28 4.16 -2.38 1.62
CA SER A 28 5.27 -3.33 1.80
C SER A 28 6.51 -2.61 2.35
N SER A 29 6.92 -1.50 1.74
CA SER A 29 8.04 -0.67 2.22
C SER A 29 7.83 -0.16 3.64
N ALA A 30 6.62 0.28 3.98
CA ALA A 30 6.29 0.72 5.33
C ALA A 30 6.38 -0.41 6.37
N SER A 31 6.06 -1.65 5.96
CA SER A 31 6.20 -2.84 6.81
C SER A 31 7.67 -3.20 7.04
N GLU A 32 8.49 -3.18 5.99
CA GLU A 32 9.94 -3.40 6.09
C GLU A 32 10.60 -2.33 6.98
N ALA A 33 10.25 -1.05 6.78
CA ALA A 33 10.73 0.07 7.60
C ALA A 33 10.41 -0.14 9.09
N THR A 34 9.22 -0.68 9.40
CA THR A 34 8.81 -1.03 10.76
C THR A 34 9.65 -2.19 11.33
N GLY A 35 10.00 -3.17 10.49
CA GLY A 35 10.94 -4.24 10.83
C GLY A 35 12.34 -3.73 11.15
N HIS A 36 12.84 -2.77 10.36
CA HIS A 36 14.12 -2.10 10.61
C HIS A 36 14.09 -1.30 11.93
N ALA A 37 13.04 -0.53 12.18
CA ALA A 37 12.87 0.21 13.43
C ALA A 37 12.83 -0.70 14.67
N SER A 38 12.12 -1.83 14.58
CA SER A 38 12.05 -2.83 15.64
C SER A 38 13.42 -3.47 15.92
N SER A 39 14.17 -3.76 14.86
CA SER A 39 15.53 -4.26 14.96
C SER A 39 16.44 -3.23 15.63
N ALA A 40 16.43 -1.97 15.17
CA ALA A 40 17.24 -0.90 15.74
C ALA A 40 16.96 -0.68 17.25
N THR A 41 15.69 -0.71 17.65
CA THR A 41 15.26 -0.60 19.05
C THR A 41 15.78 -1.76 19.90
N SER A 42 15.75 -2.98 19.35
CA SER A 42 16.31 -4.16 20.02
C SER A 42 17.82 -4.04 20.20
N GLN A 43 18.54 -3.52 19.20
CA GLN A 43 19.98 -3.27 19.30
C GLN A 43 20.30 -2.22 20.37
N ALA A 44 19.61 -1.08 20.37
CA ALA A 44 19.79 -0.04 21.40
C ALA A 44 19.54 -0.57 22.83
N SER A 45 18.57 -1.46 22.98
CA SER A 45 18.28 -2.13 24.26
C SER A 45 19.41 -3.08 24.69
N ALA A 46 20.00 -3.81 23.75
CA ALA A 46 21.16 -4.66 24.00
C ALA A 46 22.40 -3.84 24.39
N ALA A 47 22.67 -2.73 23.69
CA ALA A 47 23.74 -1.79 24.03
C ALA A 47 23.56 -1.26 25.46
N SER A 48 22.35 -0.79 25.81
CA SER A 48 22.02 -0.31 27.16
C SER A 48 22.24 -1.38 28.23
N SER A 49 21.88 -2.63 27.92
CA SER A 49 22.09 -3.76 28.83
C SER A 49 23.58 -4.05 29.05
N ALA A 50 24.41 -3.97 28.01
CA ALA A 50 25.86 -4.10 28.16
C ALA A 50 26.47 -2.97 29.00
N ALA A 51 25.99 -1.75 28.78
CA ALA A 51 26.45 -0.55 29.45
C ALA A 51 26.10 -0.47 30.94
N SER A 52 25.01 -1.13 31.36
CA SER A 52 24.61 -1.21 32.77
C SER A 52 25.69 -1.80 33.69
N ARG A 53 26.62 -2.60 33.14
CA ARG A 53 27.77 -3.18 33.85
C ARG A 53 28.92 -2.19 34.05
N TYR A 54 28.99 -1.15 33.22
CA TYR A 54 30.05 -0.14 33.20
C TYR A 54 29.45 1.27 33.09
N PRO A 55 28.60 1.69 34.06
CA PRO A 55 27.84 2.93 33.95
C PRO A 55 28.70 4.20 33.97
N SER A 56 29.95 4.10 34.44
CA SER A 56 30.90 5.22 34.50
C SER A 56 31.82 5.32 33.28
N ASP A 57 31.77 4.35 32.35
CA ASP A 57 32.61 4.38 31.16
C ASP A 57 31.98 5.25 30.07
N SER A 58 32.61 6.39 29.78
CA SER A 58 32.08 7.37 28.83
C SER A 58 32.05 6.88 27.38
N GLY A 59 32.95 5.97 27.00
CA GLY A 59 32.97 5.38 25.65
C GLY A 59 31.76 4.49 25.41
N VAL A 60 31.51 3.58 26.34
CA VAL A 60 30.33 2.69 26.30
C VAL A 60 29.03 3.49 26.32
N GLN A 61 28.92 4.52 27.18
CA GLN A 61 27.72 5.38 27.23
C GLN A 61 27.51 6.20 25.94
N SER A 62 28.59 6.63 25.29
CA SER A 62 28.53 7.31 23.99
C SER A 62 27.95 6.38 22.92
N ASP A 63 28.45 5.15 22.82
CA ASP A 63 27.97 4.17 21.84
C ASP A 63 26.49 3.81 22.05
N VAL A 64 26.05 3.68 23.31
CA VAL A 64 24.63 3.47 23.65
C VAL A 64 23.75 4.63 23.20
N SER A 65 24.25 5.85 23.38
CA SER A 65 23.53 7.07 22.97
C SER A 65 23.38 7.10 21.44
N ILE A 66 24.44 6.77 20.69
CA ILE A 66 24.39 6.63 19.23
C ILE A 66 23.37 5.57 18.82
N ALA A 67 23.38 4.40 19.45
CA ALA A 67 22.43 3.33 19.15
C ALA A 67 20.97 3.76 19.41
N SER A 68 20.71 4.47 20.51
CA SER A 68 19.37 4.98 20.85
C SER A 68 18.90 6.08 19.90
N SER A 69 19.78 7.00 19.52
CA SER A 69 19.48 8.02 18.52
C SER A 69 19.16 7.39 17.16
N ALA A 70 19.95 6.40 16.74
CA ALA A 70 19.72 5.68 15.50
C ALA A 70 18.40 4.88 15.52
N ALA A 71 18.06 4.23 16.64
CA ALA A 71 16.76 3.59 16.81
C ALA A 71 15.59 4.59 16.71
N SER A 72 15.76 5.79 17.27
CA SER A 72 14.76 6.87 17.16
C SER A 72 14.59 7.33 15.72
N THR A 73 15.70 7.51 14.98
CA THR A 73 15.67 7.84 13.55
C THR A 73 14.97 6.76 12.73
N ALA A 74 15.25 5.47 12.99
CA ALA A 74 14.59 4.38 12.30
C ALA A 74 13.07 4.37 12.56
N SER A 75 12.64 4.64 13.80
CA SER A 75 11.22 4.73 14.17
C SER A 75 10.51 5.91 13.51
N SER A 76 11.16 7.08 13.45
CA SER A 76 10.62 8.23 12.72
C SER A 76 10.48 7.96 11.22
N ALA A 77 11.49 7.31 10.61
CA ALA A 77 11.44 6.93 9.20
C ALA A 77 10.33 5.89 8.92
N ALA A 78 10.16 4.89 9.79
CA ALA A 78 9.05 3.94 9.67
C ALA A 78 7.68 4.63 9.76
N SER A 79 7.52 5.60 10.67
CA SER A 79 6.28 6.38 10.79
C SER A 79 6.00 7.24 9.55
N ALA A 80 7.05 7.79 8.93
CA ALA A 80 6.93 8.51 7.67
C ALA A 80 6.50 7.57 6.54
N ALA A 81 7.15 6.40 6.40
CA ALA A 81 6.77 5.39 5.41
C ALA A 81 5.31 4.92 5.56
N GLN A 82 4.82 4.75 6.79
CA GLN A 82 3.41 4.41 7.07
C GLN A 82 2.44 5.53 6.66
N SER A 83 2.86 6.79 6.84
CA SER A 83 2.08 7.95 6.39
C SER A 83 1.98 7.98 4.87
N GLU A 84 3.09 7.73 4.17
CA GLU A 84 3.13 7.62 2.71
C GLU A 84 2.31 6.43 2.19
N ALA A 85 2.37 5.27 2.85
CA ALA A 85 1.51 4.13 2.51
C ALA A 85 0.01 4.48 2.64
N SER A 86 -0.36 5.26 3.64
CA SER A 86 -1.74 5.74 3.83
C SER A 86 -2.16 6.70 2.71
N THR A 87 -1.27 7.61 2.30
CA THR A 87 -1.47 8.49 1.14
C THR A 87 -1.68 7.68 -0.14
N ALA A 88 -0.80 6.70 -0.41
CA ALA A 88 -0.88 5.86 -1.60
C ALA A 88 -2.19 5.06 -1.64
N SER A 89 -2.61 4.49 -0.50
CA SER A 89 -3.88 3.75 -0.37
C SER A 89 -5.12 4.63 -0.62
N SER A 90 -5.09 5.87 -0.11
CA SER A 90 -6.17 6.83 -0.33
C SER A 90 -6.27 7.22 -1.81
N ALA A 91 -5.13 7.52 -2.43
CA ALA A 91 -5.07 7.81 -3.86
C ALA A 91 -5.55 6.64 -4.72
N ALA A 92 -5.15 5.39 -4.41
CA ALA A 92 -5.65 4.21 -5.11
C ALA A 92 -7.18 4.03 -4.98
N SER A 93 -7.74 4.36 -3.81
CA SER A 93 -9.19 4.33 -3.58
C SER A 93 -9.91 5.37 -4.43
N HIS A 94 -9.41 6.61 -4.46
CA HIS A 94 -9.95 7.67 -5.32
C HIS A 94 -9.83 7.31 -6.81
N ALA A 95 -8.71 6.76 -7.26
CA ALA A 95 -8.55 6.30 -8.64
C ALA A 95 -9.61 5.24 -9.00
N SER A 96 -9.94 4.33 -8.07
CA SER A 96 -10.98 3.31 -8.25
C SER A 96 -12.40 3.89 -8.30
N GLU A 97 -12.68 4.91 -7.50
CA GLU A 97 -13.92 5.68 -7.55
C GLU A 97 -14.08 6.36 -8.91
N GLN A 98 -13.02 7.02 -9.39
CA GLN A 98 -12.99 7.66 -10.71
C GLN A 98 -13.16 6.66 -11.86
N ALA A 99 -12.54 5.47 -11.76
CA ALA A 99 -12.76 4.40 -12.73
C ALA A 99 -14.23 3.94 -12.77
N SER A 100 -14.89 3.87 -11.61
CA SER A 100 -16.30 3.51 -11.50
C SER A 100 -17.22 4.58 -12.13
N ILE A 101 -16.88 5.87 -11.95
CA ILE A 101 -17.56 6.99 -12.60
C ILE A 101 -17.40 6.89 -14.12
N ALA A 102 -16.16 6.75 -14.62
CA ALA A 102 -15.90 6.67 -16.05
C ALA A 102 -16.63 5.50 -16.73
N SER A 103 -16.69 4.34 -16.06
CA SER A 103 -17.45 3.17 -16.53
C SER A 103 -18.96 3.42 -16.56
N SER A 104 -19.50 4.07 -15.53
CA SER A 104 -20.93 4.43 -15.49
C SER A 104 -21.30 5.40 -16.61
N GLU A 105 -20.44 6.38 -16.88
CA GLU A 105 -20.63 7.36 -17.96
C GLU A 105 -20.49 6.73 -19.35
N ASP A 106 -19.71 5.67 -19.53
CA ASP A 106 -19.68 4.87 -20.76
C ASP A 106 -21.05 4.25 -21.05
N VAL A 107 -21.68 3.64 -20.04
CA VAL A 107 -23.03 3.06 -20.17
C VAL A 107 -24.06 4.14 -20.53
N VAL A 108 -24.01 5.30 -19.87
CA VAL A 108 -24.90 6.44 -20.16
C VAL A 108 -24.70 6.95 -21.58
N SER A 109 -23.44 7.18 -21.99
CA SER A 109 -23.08 7.66 -23.32
C SER A 109 -23.53 6.70 -24.42
N SER A 110 -23.30 5.39 -24.23
CA SER A 110 -23.70 4.34 -25.17
C SER A 110 -25.22 4.21 -25.30
N SER A 111 -25.93 4.30 -24.18
CA SER A 111 -27.40 4.29 -24.16
C SER A 111 -27.98 5.51 -24.89
N ALA A 112 -27.47 6.70 -24.60
CA ALA A 112 -27.91 7.94 -25.23
C ALA A 112 -27.59 7.96 -26.74
N ALA A 113 -26.43 7.43 -27.15
CA ALA A 113 -26.07 7.29 -28.56
C ALA A 113 -27.02 6.33 -29.31
N SER A 114 -27.43 5.24 -28.66
CA SER A 114 -28.38 4.28 -29.22
C SER A 114 -29.78 4.89 -29.41
N VAL A 115 -30.24 5.69 -28.44
CA VAL A 115 -31.47 6.47 -28.56
C VAL A 115 -31.37 7.49 -29.70
N ALA A 116 -30.25 8.20 -29.81
CA ALA A 116 -30.02 9.17 -30.88
C ALA A 116 -30.10 8.51 -32.26
N SER A 117 -29.46 7.35 -32.44
CA SER A 117 -29.49 6.57 -33.68
C SER A 117 -30.90 6.08 -34.03
N SER A 118 -31.64 5.59 -33.03
CA SER A 118 -33.02 5.13 -33.20
C SER A 118 -33.95 6.28 -33.60
N ALA A 119 -33.83 7.43 -32.94
CA ALA A 119 -34.60 8.63 -33.27
C ALA A 119 -34.23 9.18 -34.65
N ALA A 120 -32.96 9.18 -35.04
CA ALA A 120 -32.54 9.60 -36.38
C ALA A 120 -33.13 8.68 -37.47
N SER A 121 -33.19 7.37 -37.22
CA SER A 121 -33.80 6.40 -38.13
C SER A 121 -35.32 6.60 -38.25
N ALA A 122 -35.99 6.91 -37.13
CA ALA A 122 -37.41 7.27 -37.12
C ALA A 122 -37.68 8.58 -37.89
N ALA A 123 -36.82 9.58 -37.73
CA ALA A 123 -36.90 10.84 -38.48
C ALA A 123 -36.80 10.60 -39.99
N SER A 124 -35.81 9.81 -40.42
CA SER A 124 -35.64 9.45 -41.84
C SER A 124 -36.87 8.71 -42.40
N SER A 125 -37.44 7.79 -41.61
CA SER A 125 -38.63 7.03 -42.00
C SER A 125 -39.87 7.92 -42.13
N ALA A 126 -40.08 8.83 -41.18
CA ALA A 126 -41.17 9.81 -41.22
C ALA A 126 -41.05 10.76 -42.41
N ALA A 127 -39.83 11.21 -42.73
CA ALA A 127 -39.55 12.06 -43.89
C ALA A 127 -39.87 11.32 -45.20
N LYS A 128 -39.47 10.05 -45.34
CA LYS A 128 -39.80 9.21 -46.50
C LYS A 128 -41.31 9.00 -46.67
N ALA A 129 -42.05 8.97 -45.57
CA ALA A 129 -43.51 8.89 -45.58
C ALA A 129 -44.21 10.25 -45.85
N GLY A 130 -43.46 11.33 -46.06
CA GLY A 130 -44.01 12.67 -46.29
C GLY A 130 -44.52 13.37 -45.02
N ASN A 131 -44.22 12.85 -43.83
CA ASN A 131 -44.64 13.44 -42.56
C ASN A 131 -43.54 14.32 -41.96
N SER A 132 -43.46 15.56 -42.44
CA SER A 132 -42.42 16.53 -42.03
C SER A 132 -42.49 16.91 -40.55
N SER A 133 -43.68 16.98 -39.95
CA SER A 133 -43.83 17.32 -38.53
C SER A 133 -43.25 16.22 -37.64
N ALA A 134 -43.57 14.96 -37.92
CA ALA A 134 -43.01 13.83 -37.17
C ALA A 134 -41.49 13.70 -37.40
N ALA A 135 -41.02 13.91 -38.64
CA ALA A 135 -39.60 13.93 -38.94
C ALA A 135 -38.86 14.99 -38.11
N GLY A 136 -39.40 16.21 -38.02
CA GLY A 136 -38.85 17.29 -37.20
C GLY A 136 -38.73 16.90 -35.73
N ILE A 137 -39.79 16.38 -35.12
CA ILE A 137 -39.78 15.96 -33.70
C ILE A 137 -38.71 14.90 -33.44
N TYR A 138 -38.63 13.87 -34.29
CA TYR A 138 -37.63 12.82 -34.14
C TYR A 138 -36.20 13.33 -34.34
N SER A 139 -35.97 14.27 -35.26
CA SER A 139 -34.66 14.92 -35.41
C SER A 139 -34.25 15.68 -34.15
N HIS A 140 -35.18 16.41 -33.51
CA HIS A 140 -34.89 17.12 -32.26
C HIS A 140 -34.56 16.16 -31.12
N ALA A 141 -35.32 15.06 -31.01
CA ALA A 141 -35.04 14.00 -30.04
C ALA A 141 -33.66 13.36 -30.27
N ALA A 142 -33.29 13.11 -31.53
CA ALA A 142 -31.97 12.59 -31.88
C ALA A 142 -30.84 13.56 -31.46
N SER A 143 -31.00 14.86 -31.73
CA SER A 143 -30.03 15.88 -31.32
C SER A 143 -29.92 16.00 -29.80
N ALA A 144 -31.03 15.97 -29.08
CA ALA A 144 -31.01 16.01 -27.62
C ALA A 144 -30.27 14.80 -27.02
N ALA A 145 -30.57 13.58 -27.50
CA ALA A 145 -29.90 12.37 -27.06
C ALA A 145 -28.40 12.37 -27.42
N ALA A 146 -28.03 12.88 -28.60
CA ALA A 146 -26.64 13.03 -29.00
C ALA A 146 -25.88 14.03 -28.11
N SER A 147 -26.52 15.11 -27.66
CA SER A 147 -25.94 16.04 -26.68
C SER A 147 -25.73 15.38 -25.33
N SER A 148 -26.69 14.59 -24.83
CA SER A 148 -26.51 13.82 -23.59
C SER A 148 -25.34 12.84 -23.68
N ALA A 149 -25.18 12.17 -24.82
CA ALA A 149 -24.04 11.26 -25.03
C ALA A 149 -22.67 11.98 -24.95
N LYS A 150 -22.59 13.22 -25.46
CA LYS A 150 -21.37 14.06 -25.41
C LYS A 150 -21.09 14.60 -24.01
N SER A 151 -22.13 14.94 -23.25
CA SER A 151 -21.96 15.33 -21.85
C SER A 151 -21.38 14.16 -21.05
N ALA A 152 -21.91 12.96 -21.23
CA ALA A 152 -21.38 11.76 -20.58
C ALA A 152 -19.93 11.44 -20.99
N GLU A 153 -19.61 11.59 -22.28
CA GLU A 153 -18.23 11.47 -22.77
C GLU A 153 -17.27 12.45 -22.06
N SER A 154 -17.68 13.71 -21.88
CA SER A 154 -16.89 14.71 -21.15
C SER A 154 -16.68 14.35 -19.68
N GLN A 155 -17.71 13.80 -19.02
CA GLN A 155 -17.63 13.34 -17.63
C GLN A 155 -16.66 12.15 -17.50
N ALA A 156 -16.76 11.17 -18.39
CA ALA A 156 -15.84 10.03 -18.42
C ALA A 156 -14.38 10.46 -18.66
N SER A 157 -14.16 11.42 -19.57
CA SER A 157 -12.82 11.98 -19.80
C SER A 157 -12.26 12.68 -18.57
N SER A 158 -13.11 13.39 -17.82
CA SER A 158 -12.71 14.10 -16.60
C SER A 158 -12.35 13.09 -15.50
N ALA A 159 -13.17 12.06 -15.33
CA ALA A 159 -12.91 10.98 -14.39
C ALA A 159 -11.62 10.20 -14.73
N ALA A 160 -11.39 9.90 -16.02
CA ALA A 160 -10.14 9.26 -16.44
C ALA A 160 -8.90 10.12 -16.14
N SER A 161 -9.00 11.45 -16.31
CA SER A 161 -7.91 12.37 -15.97
C SER A 161 -7.66 12.44 -14.46
N ALA A 162 -8.73 12.42 -13.66
CA ALA A 162 -8.63 12.36 -12.20
C ALA A 162 -7.97 11.05 -11.74
N ALA A 163 -8.40 9.90 -12.28
CA ALA A 163 -7.79 8.61 -11.97
C ALA A 163 -6.28 8.57 -12.29
N ALA A 164 -5.86 9.17 -13.41
CA ALA A 164 -4.43 9.28 -13.77
C ALA A 164 -3.64 10.21 -12.84
N SER A 165 -4.28 11.27 -12.34
CA SER A 165 -3.67 12.14 -11.32
C SER A 165 -3.49 11.40 -9.99
N ASP A 166 -4.49 10.64 -9.57
CA ASP A 166 -4.44 9.84 -8.35
C ASP A 166 -3.39 8.71 -8.45
N ASP A 167 -3.27 8.07 -9.62
CA ASP A 167 -2.17 7.14 -9.92
C ASP A 167 -0.78 7.78 -9.73
N SER A 168 -0.60 9.01 -10.24
CA SER A 168 0.66 9.74 -10.06
C SER A 168 0.96 10.07 -8.59
N VAL A 169 -0.08 10.37 -7.79
CA VAL A 169 0.04 10.58 -6.33
C VAL A 169 0.44 9.27 -5.64
N ALA A 170 -0.22 8.16 -5.98
CA ALA A 170 0.10 6.84 -5.43
C ALA A 170 1.55 6.44 -5.74
N SER A 171 2.00 6.63 -6.98
CA SER A 171 3.38 6.38 -7.40
C SER A 171 4.41 7.23 -6.64
N SER A 172 4.10 8.51 -6.42
CA SER A 172 4.99 9.43 -5.71
C SER A 172 5.10 9.04 -4.23
N ALA A 173 3.96 8.73 -3.60
CA ALA A 173 3.91 8.25 -2.22
C ALA A 173 4.63 6.90 -2.04
N ALA A 174 4.48 5.96 -2.98
CA ALA A 174 5.22 4.71 -2.97
C ALA A 174 6.75 4.93 -3.05
N SER A 175 7.21 5.86 -3.88
CA SER A 175 8.62 6.23 -3.99
C SER A 175 9.16 6.88 -2.71
N ALA A 176 8.34 7.70 -2.04
CA ALA A 176 8.66 8.29 -0.75
C ALA A 176 8.75 7.22 0.35
N ALA A 177 7.77 6.30 0.42
CA ALA A 177 7.77 5.18 1.35
C ALA A 177 9.03 4.29 1.19
N LEU A 178 9.43 3.99 -0.05
CA LEU A 178 10.67 3.27 -0.36
C LEU A 178 11.92 4.03 0.13
N SER A 179 11.93 5.36 -0.02
CA SER A 179 13.04 6.19 0.45
C SER A 179 13.13 6.22 1.98
N ASP A 180 11.99 6.24 2.66
CA ASP A 180 11.92 6.19 4.12
C ASP A 180 12.26 4.82 4.69
N ASP A 181 11.89 3.75 4.01
CA ASP A 181 12.37 2.39 4.28
C ASP A 181 13.91 2.32 4.23
N ALA A 182 14.54 2.85 3.18
CA ALA A 182 15.99 2.89 3.06
C ALA A 182 16.66 3.69 4.20
N LYS A 183 16.02 4.79 4.67
CA LYS A 183 16.48 5.55 5.84
C LYS A 183 16.36 4.72 7.11
N ALA A 184 15.25 4.00 7.29
CA ALA A 184 15.05 3.12 8.44
C ALA A 184 16.09 1.99 8.48
N SER A 185 16.37 1.36 7.34
CA SER A 185 17.42 0.33 7.21
C SER A 185 18.79 0.89 7.57
N SER A 186 19.17 2.04 7.00
CA SER A 186 20.48 2.66 7.26
C SER A 186 20.65 3.02 8.74
N ALA A 187 19.58 3.51 9.38
CA ALA A 187 19.58 3.80 10.81
C ALA A 187 19.67 2.52 11.67
N ALA A 188 19.06 1.41 11.24
CA ALA A 188 19.22 0.12 11.89
C ALA A 188 20.66 -0.40 11.82
N ASP A 189 21.36 -0.21 10.70
CA ASP A 189 22.79 -0.57 10.55
C ASP A 189 23.68 0.26 11.49
N VAL A 190 23.40 1.56 11.63
CA VAL A 190 24.10 2.43 12.60
C VAL A 190 23.84 1.94 14.03
N ALA A 191 22.59 1.61 14.38
CA ALA A 191 22.26 1.09 15.70
C ALA A 191 22.99 -0.23 16.00
N SER A 192 23.08 -1.13 15.02
CA SER A 192 23.80 -2.40 15.13
C SER A 192 25.31 -2.20 15.31
N SER A 193 25.91 -1.30 14.53
CA SER A 193 27.34 -0.98 14.60
C SER A 193 27.71 -0.38 15.95
N ALA A 194 26.92 0.59 16.43
CA ALA A 194 27.11 1.22 17.73
C ALA A 194 26.91 0.23 18.89
N THR A 195 25.93 -0.68 18.78
CA THR A 195 25.73 -1.75 19.76
C THR A 195 26.92 -2.69 19.83
N THR A 196 27.49 -3.06 18.68
CA THR A 196 28.69 -3.90 18.61
C THR A 196 29.89 -3.20 19.27
N ALA A 197 30.05 -1.90 19.05
CA ALA A 197 31.08 -1.10 19.70
C ALA A 197 30.89 -1.05 21.23
N ALA A 198 29.67 -0.76 21.70
CA ALA A 198 29.34 -0.73 23.13
C ALA A 198 29.65 -2.07 23.82
N ILE A 199 29.26 -3.18 23.21
CA ILE A 199 29.51 -4.54 23.74
C ILE A 199 31.01 -4.83 23.74
N SER A 200 31.74 -4.51 22.67
CA SER A 200 33.18 -4.77 22.56
C SER A 200 33.98 -3.98 23.62
N SER A 201 33.61 -2.72 23.83
CA SER A 201 34.16 -1.86 24.88
C SER A 201 33.87 -2.43 26.27
N ALA A 202 32.63 -2.86 26.53
CA ALA A 202 32.25 -3.51 27.79
C ALA A 202 33.02 -4.82 28.04
N THR A 203 33.22 -5.65 27.01
CA THR A 203 34.04 -6.88 27.14
C THR A 203 35.50 -6.55 27.44
N SER A 204 36.07 -5.55 26.76
CA SER A 204 37.46 -5.11 27.00
C SER A 204 37.67 -4.59 28.43
N LEU A 205 36.66 -3.93 29.00
CA LEU A 205 36.66 -3.51 30.41
C LEU A 205 36.58 -4.71 31.36
N ALA A 206 35.80 -5.74 31.02
CA ALA A 206 35.73 -6.98 31.78
C ALA A 206 37.11 -7.67 31.85
N ASP A 207 37.80 -7.80 30.72
CA ASP A 207 39.11 -8.45 30.65
C ASP A 207 40.18 -7.69 31.44
N GLN A 208 40.18 -6.35 31.39
CA GLN A 208 41.07 -5.51 32.20
C GLN A 208 40.83 -5.69 33.71
N SER A 209 39.58 -5.83 34.13
CA SER A 209 39.23 -6.06 35.55
C SER A 209 39.73 -7.44 36.05
N ALA A 210 39.70 -8.46 35.19
CA ALA A 210 40.20 -9.79 35.49
C ALA A 210 41.75 -9.84 35.52
N ALA A 211 42.42 -9.15 34.60
CA ALA A 211 43.88 -9.04 34.56
C ALA A 211 44.43 -8.25 35.76
N GLY A 212 43.81 -7.12 36.12
CA GLY A 212 44.18 -6.32 37.28
C GLY A 212 44.03 -7.07 38.61
N SER A 213 43.05 -7.96 38.71
CA SER A 213 42.85 -8.82 39.89
C SER A 213 43.96 -9.87 40.07
N THR A 214 44.61 -10.30 38.98
CA THR A 214 45.70 -11.29 39.04
C THR A 214 47.03 -10.66 39.45
N ALA A 215 47.28 -9.39 39.09
CA ALA A 215 48.50 -8.68 39.46
C ALA A 215 48.54 -8.25 40.95
N GLY A 216 47.39 -8.13 41.61
CA GLY A 216 47.28 -7.79 43.04
C GLY A 216 47.53 -8.96 44.01
N SER A 217 47.69 -10.19 43.53
CA SER A 217 47.88 -11.40 44.35
C SER A 217 49.34 -11.88 44.44
N HIS A 218 50.32 -11.07 44.02
CA HIS A 218 51.72 -11.34 44.35
C HIS A 218 52.02 -10.87 45.78
N ILE A 219 51.58 -11.67 46.76
CA ILE A 219 52.18 -11.67 48.10
C ILE A 219 53.66 -12.00 47.90
N LEU A 220 54.53 -11.02 48.17
CA LEU A 220 55.97 -11.22 48.25
C LEU A 220 56.24 -12.24 49.37
N PRO A 221 56.87 -13.41 49.12
CA PRO A 221 57.36 -14.22 50.21
C PRO A 221 58.55 -13.49 50.84
N SER A 222 58.31 -12.88 52.01
CA SER A 222 59.38 -12.55 52.95
C SER A 222 60.01 -13.85 53.41
N THR A 223 61.23 -14.14 53.00
CA THR A 223 62.07 -15.17 53.63
C THR A 223 63.51 -14.67 53.68
N GLY A 224 63.88 -14.16 54.86
CA GLY A 224 65.26 -14.19 55.33
C GLY A 224 65.51 -15.51 56.07
N GLY A 225 66.75 -16.00 56.02
CA GLY A 225 67.29 -16.92 57.02
C GLY A 225 67.26 -18.41 56.69
N GLU A 226 68.37 -18.84 56.10
CA GLU A 226 69.04 -20.16 56.12
C GLU A 226 68.50 -21.27 57.05
N THR A 227 68.37 -22.50 56.55
CA THR A 227 69.31 -23.62 56.79
C THR A 227 68.80 -24.97 56.24
N THR A 228 69.64 -25.56 55.37
CA THR A 228 69.94 -26.99 55.15
C THR A 228 68.82 -28.04 55.01
N GLY A 229 68.81 -28.73 53.86
CA GLY A 229 68.41 -30.14 53.81
C GLY A 229 67.82 -30.64 52.50
N SER A 230 68.68 -31.12 51.60
CA SER A 230 68.45 -32.25 50.67
C SER A 230 67.52 -32.08 49.44
N MET A 231 68.16 -32.09 48.27
CA MET A 231 67.64 -32.54 46.96
C MET A 231 67.30 -34.06 46.99
N PRO A 232 66.57 -34.69 46.01
CA PRO A 232 66.55 -34.32 44.58
C PRO A 232 65.26 -34.56 43.73
N SER A 233 65.27 -33.90 42.56
CA SER A 233 64.87 -34.34 41.21
C SER A 233 63.46 -34.87 40.89
N GLY A 234 62.84 -34.27 39.86
CA GLY A 234 61.88 -34.96 39.00
C GLY A 234 60.85 -34.06 38.31
N GLN A 235 61.20 -33.50 37.15
CA GLN A 235 60.24 -32.94 36.18
C GLN A 235 59.29 -34.04 35.68
N THR A 236 57.99 -33.74 35.49
CA THR A 236 57.24 -33.77 34.20
C THR A 236 55.74 -33.49 34.48
N PRO A 237 55.01 -32.70 33.65
CA PRO A 237 53.66 -32.24 33.94
C PRO A 237 52.55 -33.20 33.49
N THR A 238 51.46 -33.26 34.26
CA THR A 238 50.22 -33.95 33.90
C THR A 238 49.30 -33.04 33.07
N GLN A 239 48.84 -33.61 31.94
CA GLN A 239 47.87 -33.03 31.02
C GLN A 239 46.45 -33.00 31.62
N THR A 240 45.71 -31.93 31.36
CA THR A 240 44.24 -31.93 31.39
C THR A 240 43.66 -31.21 30.17
N LYS A 241 43.25 -32.03 29.20
CA LYS A 241 42.03 -31.98 28.37
C LYS A 241 41.55 -30.62 27.79
N PRO A 242 41.55 -30.45 26.46
CA PRO A 242 40.65 -29.52 25.79
C PRO A 242 39.30 -30.18 25.46
N THR A 243 38.20 -29.49 25.77
CA THR A 243 36.86 -29.85 25.27
C THR A 243 36.63 -29.08 23.98
N GLN A 244 36.41 -29.82 22.89
CA GLN A 244 36.04 -29.31 21.57
C GLN A 244 34.66 -28.68 21.59
N THR A 245 34.53 -27.46 21.08
CA THR A 245 33.27 -26.94 20.54
C THR A 245 33.44 -26.71 19.04
N LYS A 246 32.56 -27.41 18.33
CA LYS A 246 32.36 -27.59 16.89
C LYS A 246 32.32 -26.28 16.07
N PRO A 247 32.92 -26.23 14.87
CA PRO A 247 32.65 -25.18 13.90
C PRO A 247 31.33 -25.45 13.17
N THR A 248 30.48 -24.44 13.05
CA THR A 248 29.29 -24.50 12.18
C THR A 248 29.68 -23.96 10.81
N GLN A 249 29.55 -24.84 9.81
CA GLN A 249 29.75 -24.55 8.40
C GLN A 249 28.68 -23.60 7.88
N THR A 250 29.14 -22.63 7.10
CA THR A 250 28.40 -21.91 6.08
C THR A 250 28.06 -22.84 4.90
N LYS A 251 26.84 -22.70 4.35
CA LYS A 251 26.46 -23.20 3.01
C LYS A 251 25.23 -22.40 2.51
N PRO A 252 25.00 -22.27 1.18
CA PRO A 252 24.58 -21.02 0.57
C PRO A 252 23.13 -21.02 0.06
N THR A 253 22.70 -19.83 -0.32
CA THR A 253 21.59 -19.45 -1.20
C THR A 253 21.31 -20.43 -2.34
N GLN A 254 20.04 -20.84 -2.51
CA GLN A 254 19.45 -21.05 -3.83
C GLN A 254 17.91 -20.90 -3.83
N ALA A 255 17.46 -20.33 -4.94
CA ALA A 255 16.13 -19.95 -5.39
C ALA A 255 14.96 -20.93 -5.16
N GLY A 256 13.79 -20.30 -4.97
CA GLY A 256 12.57 -20.56 -5.74
C GLY A 256 11.82 -21.86 -5.45
N GLN A 257 10.66 -21.75 -4.80
CA GLN A 257 9.45 -22.45 -5.23
C GLN A 257 8.20 -21.95 -4.50
N THR A 258 7.17 -21.77 -5.33
CA THR A 258 5.74 -21.51 -5.12
C THR A 258 5.15 -22.10 -3.84
N ILE A 259 4.44 -21.29 -3.05
CA ILE A 259 3.43 -21.80 -2.11
C ILE A 259 2.06 -21.23 -2.45
N GLN A 260 1.21 -22.17 -2.80
CA GLN A 260 -0.23 -22.12 -2.99
C GLN A 260 -0.88 -21.96 -1.60
N ILE A 261 -1.46 -20.79 -1.31
CA ILE A 261 -2.23 -20.57 -0.07
C ILE A 261 -3.68 -20.99 -0.29
N GLY A 262 -4.01 -22.16 0.25
CA GLY A 262 -5.38 -22.63 0.43
C GLY A 262 -5.94 -22.17 1.77
N SER A 263 -7.16 -21.65 1.70
CA SER A 263 -8.22 -21.71 2.73
C SER A 263 -8.11 -20.79 3.96
N LEU A 264 -9.00 -19.78 3.96
CA LEU A 264 -9.42 -18.97 5.10
C LEU A 264 -10.07 -19.83 6.20
N PRO A 265 -9.93 -19.47 7.49
CA PRO A 265 -10.91 -19.83 8.51
C PRO A 265 -12.02 -18.77 8.62
N GLN A 266 -13.27 -19.24 8.64
CA GLN A 266 -14.47 -18.46 8.96
C GLN A 266 -14.45 -18.04 10.44
N THR A 267 -14.64 -16.76 10.71
CA THR A 267 -14.98 -16.25 12.04
C THR A 267 -16.48 -15.94 12.11
N ASP A 268 -17.14 -16.66 12.99
CA ASP A 268 -18.53 -16.53 13.40
C ASP A 268 -18.65 -15.38 14.43
N HIS A 269 -19.43 -14.34 14.14
CA HIS A 269 -19.82 -13.33 15.12
C HIS A 269 -21.28 -12.93 14.94
N ALA A 270 -22.15 -13.56 15.74
CA ALA A 270 -23.42 -13.01 16.16
C ALA A 270 -23.19 -11.90 17.21
N GLY A 271 -23.81 -10.73 17.04
CA GLY A 271 -23.78 -9.70 18.07
C GLY A 271 -24.42 -8.39 17.62
N ARG A 272 -25.52 -8.02 18.27
CA ARG A 272 -26.42 -6.92 17.93
C ARG A 272 -25.92 -5.56 18.45
N HIS A 273 -26.49 -4.51 17.83
CA HIS A 273 -26.90 -3.23 18.41
C HIS A 273 -25.86 -2.10 18.50
N MET A 274 -26.08 -1.01 17.75
CA MET A 274 -26.50 0.32 18.24
C MET A 274 -26.25 1.37 17.14
N LEU A 275 -27.33 1.94 16.60
CA LEU A 275 -27.29 3.22 15.89
C LEU A 275 -26.87 4.33 16.87
N PRO A 276 -26.18 5.37 16.36
CA PRO A 276 -26.47 6.72 16.80
C PRO A 276 -26.89 7.62 15.64
N GLN A 277 -28.01 8.31 15.84
CA GLN A 277 -28.37 9.54 15.12
C GLN A 277 -27.59 10.71 15.72
N THR A 278 -26.95 11.49 14.86
CA THR A 278 -26.74 12.96 14.90
C THR A 278 -26.45 13.35 13.44
N GLY A 279 -27.11 14.31 12.79
CA GLY A 279 -27.41 15.67 13.23
C GLY A 279 -26.44 16.61 12.50
N ASP A 280 -26.96 17.27 11.46
CA ASP A 280 -26.51 18.45 10.69
C ASP A 280 -25.01 18.83 10.56
N ASP A 281 -24.55 18.90 9.30
CA ASP A 281 -23.99 20.09 8.62
C ASP A 281 -23.05 19.68 7.48
N ALA A 282 -23.44 19.91 6.21
CA ALA A 282 -22.54 20.28 5.11
C ALA A 282 -23.32 20.53 3.81
N GLU A 283 -23.59 21.81 3.58
CA GLU A 283 -23.76 22.42 2.26
C GLU A 283 -22.55 22.10 1.36
N SER A 284 -22.75 21.28 0.32
CA SER A 284 -22.05 21.44 -0.97
C SER A 284 -22.71 20.58 -2.04
N GLY A 285 -23.09 21.25 -3.13
CA GLY A 285 -23.91 20.70 -4.18
C GLY A 285 -23.29 19.52 -4.90
N THR A 286 -23.94 18.37 -4.80
CA THR A 286 -23.94 17.38 -5.88
C THR A 286 -25.33 17.41 -6.48
N SER A 287 -25.42 17.98 -7.68
CA SER A 287 -26.61 17.88 -8.52
C SER A 287 -27.03 16.42 -8.59
N VAL A 288 -28.17 16.11 -7.98
CA VAL A 288 -28.98 14.94 -8.28
C VAL A 288 -29.31 15.05 -9.77
N LEU A 289 -28.46 14.45 -10.61
CA LEU A 289 -28.69 14.39 -12.04
C LEU A 289 -29.86 13.42 -12.23
N GLY A 290 -31.02 14.01 -12.46
CA GLY A 290 -32.28 13.32 -12.62
C GLY A 290 -32.18 12.22 -13.67
N LEU A 291 -32.48 11.01 -13.24
CA LEU A 291 -32.81 9.88 -14.08
C LEU A 291 -34.12 10.21 -14.83
N LEU A 292 -34.04 11.04 -15.87
CA LEU A 292 -35.13 11.26 -16.82
C LEU A 292 -35.21 10.05 -17.74
N ILE A 293 -35.80 8.98 -17.24
CA ILE A 293 -36.39 7.93 -18.07
C ILE A 293 -37.56 8.56 -18.80
N VAL A 294 -37.30 9.14 -19.98
CA VAL A 294 -38.36 9.44 -20.94
C VAL A 294 -38.84 8.08 -21.47
N SER A 295 -39.87 7.54 -20.81
CA SER A 295 -40.70 6.47 -21.34
C SER A 295 -41.37 6.96 -22.62
N LEU A 296 -40.69 6.78 -23.75
CA LEU A 296 -41.24 7.00 -25.08
C LEU A 296 -42.04 5.77 -25.54
N MET A 297 -42.96 5.27 -24.71
CA MET A 297 -43.87 4.16 -25.03
C MET A 297 -45.31 4.54 -24.74
N GLY A 298 -45.90 5.37 -25.61
CA GLY A 298 -47.32 5.71 -25.45
C GLY A 298 -47.97 6.68 -26.44
N LEU A 299 -47.51 6.81 -27.70
CA LEU A 299 -48.20 7.74 -28.63
C LEU A 299 -48.40 7.29 -30.08
N PHE A 300 -48.51 5.99 -30.36
CA PHE A 300 -48.95 5.54 -31.69
C PHE A 300 -49.97 4.41 -31.60
N GLY A 301 -51.21 4.80 -31.32
CA GLY A 301 -52.38 3.97 -31.55
C GLY A 301 -53.52 4.88 -32.00
N LEU A 302 -53.86 4.79 -33.29
CA LEU A 302 -55.19 5.00 -33.91
C LEU A 302 -55.15 5.89 -35.17
N ALA A 303 -54.77 5.30 -36.31
CA ALA A 303 -55.22 5.79 -37.61
C ALA A 303 -55.13 4.68 -38.69
N GLY A 304 -56.29 4.16 -39.09
CA GLY A 304 -56.57 3.81 -40.49
C GLY A 304 -56.46 2.34 -40.91
N THR A 305 -57.60 1.64 -40.94
CA THR A 305 -57.85 0.60 -41.95
C THR A 305 -58.96 1.08 -42.88
N ARG A 306 -58.57 1.59 -44.06
CA ARG A 306 -59.50 1.80 -45.19
C ARG A 306 -59.65 0.46 -45.91
N HIS A 307 -60.81 -0.18 -45.78
CA HIS A 307 -61.17 -1.31 -46.62
C HIS A 307 -61.65 -0.81 -47.98
N GLN A 308 -60.77 -0.92 -48.98
CA GLN A 308 -61.13 -1.03 -50.39
C GLN A 308 -61.48 -2.50 -50.65
N LYS A 309 -62.73 -2.79 -51.04
CA LYS A 309 -63.00 -3.89 -51.98
C LYS A 309 -64.28 -3.65 -52.75
N GLU A 310 -64.07 -3.62 -54.06
CA GLU A 310 -65.03 -3.32 -55.10
C GLU A 310 -66.04 -4.46 -55.37
N ASN A 311 -67.17 -4.05 -55.92
CA ASN A 311 -67.95 -4.68 -56.99
C ASN A 311 -68.53 -6.10 -56.81
N LYS A 312 -69.87 -6.15 -56.73
CA LYS A 312 -70.71 -6.75 -57.80
C LYS A 312 -72.20 -6.37 -57.69
N PRO A 313 -72.92 -6.16 -58.81
CA PRO A 313 -74.35 -5.88 -58.84
C PRO A 313 -75.20 -7.11 -59.18
N SER A 314 -76.47 -7.09 -58.76
CA SER A 314 -77.69 -7.80 -59.24
C SER A 314 -78.58 -8.02 -58.01
N LYS A 315 -79.87 -7.73 -57.98
CA LYS A 315 -80.89 -7.58 -59.02
C LYS A 315 -82.04 -6.75 -58.42
#